data_AF-A0A4Q6FZF4-F1
#
_entry.id   AF-A0A4Q6FZF4-F1
#
_cell.length_a   1.000
_cell.length_b   1.000
_cell.length_c   1.000
_cell.angle_alpha   90.00
_cell.angle_beta   90.00
_cell.angle_gamma   90.00
#
_symmetry.space_group_name_H-M   'P 1'
#
loop_
_entity.id
_entity.type
_entity.pdbx_description
1 polymer ?
#
loop_
_entity_poly.entity_id
_entity_poly.type
_entity_poly.pdbx_seq_one_letter_code
_entity_poly.pdbx_strand_id
1 'polypeptide(L)' 'MFDVNRFKKSVKEWIRVNADGTEMDLRDYCDEIVPPQHYQSNQWLIEQTVSWYKHILERRVEQDDSE' A
#
# COMPACT_ATOMS: atom_id res chain seq x y z
N MET A 1 -16.79 12.49 -2.57
CA MET A 1 -16.52 11.18 -3.19
C MET A 1 -15.06 10.86 -2.94
N PHE A 2 -14.74 9.65 -2.46
CA PHE A 2 -13.36 9.23 -2.28
C PHE A 2 -12.64 9.17 -3.64
N ASP A 3 -11.48 9.82 -3.74
CA ASP A 3 -10.68 9.85 -4.97
C ASP A 3 -9.69 8.69 -5.01
N VAL A 4 -10.11 7.61 -5.66
CA VAL A 4 -9.32 6.38 -5.83
C VAL A 4 -8.02 6.64 -6.59
N ASN A 5 -7.99 7.60 -7.52
CA ASN A 5 -6.77 7.91 -8.28
C ASN A 5 -5.75 8.61 -7.40
N ARG A 6 -6.20 9.55 -6.56
CA ARG A 6 -5.33 10.19 -5.57
C ARG A 6 -4.80 9.18 -4.56
N PHE A 7 -5.64 8.28 -4.05
CA PHE A 7 -5.22 7.19 -3.16
C PHE A 7 -4.10 6.34 -3.79
N LYS A 8 -4.30 5.86 -5.03
CA LYS A 8 -3.30 5.03 -5.74
C LYS A 8 -1.98 5.78 -5.96
N LYS A 9 -2.02 7.09 -6.23
CA LYS A 9 -0.81 7.91 -6.36
C LYS A 9 -0.07 8.03 -5.02
N SER A 10 -0.80 8.33 -3.95
CA SER A 10 -0.26 8.42 -2.59
C SER A 10 0.41 7.11 -2.15
N VAL A 11 -0.24 5.96 -2.36
CA VAL A 11 0.32 4.63 -2.08
C VAL A 11 1.60 4.36 -2.86
N LYS A 12 1.60 4.63 -4.18
CA LYS A 12 2.79 4.42 -5.02
C LYS A 12 3.96 5.28 -4.59
N GLU A 13 3.67 6.52 -4.20
CA GLU A 13 4.70 7.41 -3.69
C GLU A 13 5.24 6.89 -2.37
N TRP A 14 4.38 6.54 -1.42
CA TRP A 14 4.78 5.96 -0.14
C TRP A 14 5.71 4.75 -0.31
N ILE A 15 5.39 3.82 -1.22
CA ILE A 15 6.21 2.62 -1.52
C ILE A 15 7.61 2.98 -2.09
N ARG A 16 7.72 4.11 -2.80
CA ARG A 16 9.01 4.59 -3.34
C ARG A 16 9.88 5.21 -2.27
N VAL A 17 9.28 5.98 -1.34
CA VAL A 17 10.04 6.66 -0.29
C VAL A 17 10.36 5.73 0.87
N ASN A 18 9.49 4.75 1.15
CA ASN A 18 9.64 3.77 2.22
C ASN A 18 10.05 2.40 1.64
N ALA A 19 11.30 2.31 1.16
CA ALA A 19 11.82 1.08 0.56
C ALA A 19 11.82 -0.11 1.54
N ASP A 20 12.03 0.16 2.83
CA ASP A 20 12.11 -0.83 3.90
C ASP A 20 10.81 -0.95 4.71
N GLY A 21 9.72 -0.33 4.24
CA GLY A 21 8.43 -0.34 4.93
C GLY A 21 7.81 -1.74 4.96
N THR A 22 7.16 -2.08 6.07
CA THR A 22 6.48 -3.37 6.23
C THR A 22 5.06 -3.36 5.66
N GLU A 23 4.47 -4.55 5.53
CA GLU A 23 3.05 -4.70 5.17
C GLU A 23 2.13 -3.94 6.14
N MET A 24 2.47 -3.95 7.44
CA MET A 24 1.73 -3.25 8.49
C MET A 24 1.83 -1.73 8.32
N ASP A 25 3.02 -1.20 8.03
CA ASP A 25 3.23 0.23 7.82
C ASP A 25 2.40 0.75 6.63
N LEU A 26 2.33 -0.03 5.54
CA LEU A 26 1.49 0.35 4.40
C LEU A 26 -0.01 0.30 4.75
N ARG A 27 -0.43 -0.68 5.55
CA ARG A 27 -1.82 -0.81 5.98
C ARG A 27 -2.22 0.38 6.85
N ASP A 28 -1.39 0.75 7.82
CA ASP A 28 -1.61 1.91 8.67
C ASP A 28 -1.67 3.20 7.85
N TYR A 29 -0.76 3.37 6.88
CA TYR A 29 -0.81 4.48 5.94
C TYR A 29 -2.12 4.54 5.13
N CYS A 30 -2.62 3.40 4.66
CA CYS A 30 -3.90 3.33 3.96
C CYS A 30 -5.06 3.73 4.88
N ASP A 31 -5.06 3.25 6.13
CA ASP A 31 -6.08 3.54 7.14
C ASP A 31 -6.09 5.05 7.50
N GLU A 32 -4.94 5.73 7.48
CA GLU A 32 -4.83 7.18 7.71
C GLU A 32 -5.38 8.02 6.55
N ILE A 33 -5.13 7.63 5.30
CA ILE A 33 -5.51 8.43 4.12
C ILE A 33 -6.93 8.16 3.62
N VAL A 34 -7.56 7.07 4.05
CA VAL A 34 -8.96 6.77 3.75
C VAL A 34 -9.86 7.39 4.83
N PRO A 35 -10.71 8.38 4.51
CA PRO A 35 -11.60 8.98 5.50
C PRO A 35 -12.54 7.92 6.11
N PRO A 36 -12.85 7.97 7.43
CA PRO A 36 -13.67 6.96 8.10
C PRO A 36 -15.02 6.69 7.43
N GLN A 37 -15.68 7.74 6.94
CA GLN A 37 -16.95 7.65 6.19
C GLN A 37 -16.87 6.87 4.87
N HIS A 38 -15.66 6.65 4.35
CA HIS A 38 -15.38 5.91 3.13
C HIS A 38 -14.65 4.58 3.41
N TYR A 39 -14.26 4.31 4.65
CA TYR A 39 -13.47 3.15 5.02
C TYR A 39 -14.17 1.84 4.65
N GLN A 40 -15.38 1.61 5.15
CA GLN A 40 -16.11 0.36 4.94
C GLN A 40 -16.38 0.05 3.45
N SER A 41 -16.64 1.09 2.65
CA SER A 41 -16.89 0.93 1.20
C SER A 41 -15.61 0.76 0.38
N ASN A 42 -14.44 1.09 0.94
CA ASN A 42 -13.14 1.00 0.27
C ASN A 42 -12.18 0.02 0.96
N GLN A 43 -12.64 -0.75 1.95
CA GLN A 43 -11.81 -1.73 2.65
C GLN A 43 -11.17 -2.73 1.67
N TRP A 44 -11.92 -3.19 0.67
CA TRP A 44 -11.42 -4.05 -0.41
C TRP A 44 -10.22 -3.45 -1.15
N LEU A 45 -10.18 -2.12 -1.32
CA LEU A 45 -9.08 -1.43 -2.00
C LEU A 45 -7.82 -1.41 -1.15
N ILE A 46 -7.97 -1.28 0.18
CA ILE A 46 -6.88 -1.38 1.15
C ILE A 46 -6.31 -2.80 1.12
N GLU A 47 -7.16 -3.83 1.22
CA GLU A 47 -6.74 -5.24 1.16
C GLU A 47 -5.99 -5.58 -0.14
N GLN A 48 -6.50 -5.13 -1.29
CA GLN A 48 -5.82 -5.33 -2.58
C GLN A 48 -4.47 -4.59 -2.66
N THR A 49 -4.39 -3.40 -2.06
CA THR A 49 -3.15 -2.60 -2.04
C THR A 49 -2.08 -3.27 -1.19
N VAL A 50 -2.45 -3.75 -0.01
CA VAL A 50 -1.55 -4.46 0.91
C VAL A 50 -1.06 -5.78 0.28
N SER A 51 -1.97 -6.55 -0.32
CA SER A 51 -1.62 -7.78 -1.05
C SER A 51 -0.65 -7.52 -2.21
N TRP A 52 -0.88 -6.46 -2.99
CA TRP A 52 0.05 -6.05 -4.05
C TRP A 52 1.43 -5.68 -3.50
N TYR A 53 1.49 -5.00 -2.37
CA TYR A 53 2.76 -4.62 -1.75
C TYR A 53 3.54 -5.82 -1.24
N LYS A 54 2.87 -6.82 -0.67
CA LYS A 54 3.50 -8.09 -0.30
C LYS A 54 4.23 -8.73 -1.49
N HIS A 55 3.61 -8.76 -2.66
CA HIS A 55 4.26 -9.25 -3.88
C HIS A 55 5.45 -8.40 -4.35
N ILE A 56 5.47 -7.09 -4.04
CA ILE A 56 6.64 -6.24 -4.31
C ILE A 56 7.78 -6.62 -3.36
N LEU A 57 7.49 -6.79 -2.08
CA LEU A 57 8.49 -7.18 -1.08
C LEU A 57 9.11 -8.54 -1.41
N GLU A 58 8.29 -9.54 -1.74
CA GLU A 58 8.75 -10.87 -2.17
C GLU A 58 9.74 -10.77 -3.35
N ARG A 59 9.42 -9.94 -4.36
CA ARG A 59 10.31 -9.72 -5.51
C ARG A 59 11.60 -8.98 -5.18
N ARG A 60 11.58 -8.05 -4.22
CA ARG A 60 12.79 -7.34 -3.77
C ARG A 60 13.75 -8.32 -3.10
N VAL A 61 13.22 -9.20 -2.24
CA VAL A 61 14.01 -10.27 -1.60
C VAL A 61 14.63 -11.19 -2.65
N GLU A 62 13.86 -11.65 -3.64
CA GLU A 62 14.39 -12.48 -4.73
C GLU A 62 15.50 -11.80 -5.54
N GLN A 63 15.43 -10.46 -5.71
CA GLN A 63 16.46 -9.69 -6.39
C GLN A 63 17.74 -9.58 -5.56
N ASP A 64 17.62 -9.30 -4.26
CA ASP A 64 18.77 -9.17 -3.34
C ASP A 64 19.50 -10.52 -3.14
N ASP A 65 18.78 -11.65 -3.15
CA ASP A 65 19.35 -13.01 -3.03
C ASP A 65 20.04 -13.51 -4.33
N SER A 66 19.87 -12.81 -5.44
CA SER A 66 20.40 -13.21 -6.77
C SER A 66 21.74 -12.53 -7.14
N GLU A 67 22.31 -11.71 -6.26
CA GLU A 67 23.64 -11.07 -6.39
C GLU A 67 24.75 -11.80 -5.61
#